data_AF-A0A930DS71-F1
#
_entry.id   AF-A0A930DS71-F1
#
_cell.length_a   1.000
_cell.length_b   1.000
_cell.length_c   1.000
_cell.angle_alpha   90.00
_cell.angle_beta   90.00
_cell.angle_gamma   90.00
#
_symmetry.space_group_name_H-M   'P 1'
#
loop_
_entity.id
_entity.type
_entity.pdbx_description
1 polymer ?
#
loop_
_entity_poly.entity_id
_entity_poly.type
_entity_poly.pdbx_seq_one_letter_code
_entity_poly.pdbx_strand_id
1 'polypeptide(L)'
;EGYLQLFLSILENKPLIMNVYRTVSREQLEQYLFKVSYRLLRDVVEEEDKERVVSEEDKDFIANFYKYAYVGLILDWIQRDMKENPEKIISRMSLLMQGNFARALEAYSRY
;
A
#
# COMPACT_ATOMS: atom_id res chain seq x y z
N GLU A 1 -10.59 -1.69 -3.89
CA GLU A 1 -10.63 -0.54 -4.84
C GLU A 1 -9.66 0.59 -4.49
N GLY A 2 -9.43 0.90 -3.21
CA GLY A 2 -8.56 2.02 -2.79
C GLY A 2 -7.11 1.98 -3.30
N TYR A 3 -6.51 0.79 -3.46
CA TYR A 3 -5.13 0.68 -3.97
C TYR A 3 -5.00 1.18 -5.41
N LEU A 4 -5.82 0.66 -6.34
CA LEU A 4 -5.75 1.08 -7.73
C LEU A 4 -5.96 2.60 -7.88
N GLN A 5 -6.88 3.18 -7.10
CA GLN A 5 -7.14 4.61 -7.10
C GLN A 5 -5.92 5.47 -6.78
N LEU A 6 -5.03 5.04 -5.88
CA LEU A 6 -3.81 5.79 -5.60
C LEU A 6 -2.85 5.79 -6.81
N PHE A 7 -2.70 4.65 -7.50
CA PHE A 7 -1.90 4.60 -8.72
C PHE A 7 -2.48 5.49 -9.82
N LEU A 8 -3.80 5.47 -10.01
CA LEU A 8 -4.47 6.30 -11.02
C LEU A 8 -4.31 7.80 -10.72
N SER A 9 -4.54 8.21 -9.47
CA SER A 9 -4.31 9.59 -9.02
C SER A 9 -2.87 10.06 -9.26
N ILE A 10 -1.88 9.19 -9.05
CA ILE A 10 -0.47 9.47 -9.33
C ILE A 10 -0.23 9.62 -10.83
N LEU A 11 -0.82 8.73 -11.64
CA LEU A 11 -0.66 8.72 -13.09
C LEU A 11 -1.25 9.97 -13.74
N GLU A 12 -2.44 10.39 -13.31
CA GLU A 12 -3.10 11.62 -13.75
C GLU A 12 -2.22 12.86 -13.53
N ASN A 13 -1.41 12.83 -12.46
CA ASN A 13 -0.50 13.90 -12.08
C ASN A 13 0.97 13.62 -12.45
N LYS A 14 1.23 12.73 -13.42
CA LYS A 14 2.58 12.23 -13.75
C LYS A 14 3.64 13.34 -13.87
N PRO A 15 3.46 14.46 -14.60
CA PRO A 15 4.50 15.49 -14.72
C PRO A 15 4.92 16.08 -13.37
N LEU A 16 3.95 16.38 -12.50
CA LEU A 16 4.19 16.91 -11.16
C LEU A 16 4.91 15.89 -10.29
N ILE A 17 4.40 14.66 -10.23
CA ILE A 17 4.97 13.60 -9.39
C ILE A 17 6.40 13.27 -9.83
N MET A 18 6.65 13.20 -11.14
CA MET A 18 8.00 12.96 -11.67
C MET A 18 8.96 14.11 -11.34
N ASN A 19 8.50 15.36 -11.38
CA ASN A 19 9.31 16.51 -10.95
C ASN A 19 9.62 16.47 -9.46
N VAL A 20 8.64 16.13 -8.62
CA VAL A 20 8.87 16.00 -7.17
C VAL A 20 9.86 14.88 -6.90
N TYR A 21 9.69 13.73 -7.55
CA TYR A 21 10.55 12.55 -7.39
C TYR A 21 11.99 12.80 -7.83
N ARG A 22 12.21 13.48 -8.96
CA ARG A 22 13.55 13.68 -9.55
C ARG A 22 14.27 14.93 -9.03
N THR A 23 13.53 15.99 -8.71
CA THR A 23 14.12 17.34 -8.59
C THR A 23 13.88 17.97 -7.23
N VAL A 24 12.75 17.69 -6.57
CA VAL A 24 12.38 18.36 -5.31
C VAL A 24 12.81 17.55 -4.10
N SER A 25 12.22 16.37 -3.89
CA SER A 25 12.56 15.49 -2.79
C SER A 25 11.83 14.14 -2.94
N ARG A 26 12.61 13.08 -3.14
CA ARG A 26 12.12 11.70 -3.07
C ARG A 26 11.55 11.39 -1.68
N GLU A 27 12.20 11.88 -0.62
CA GLU A 27 11.80 11.66 0.76
C GLU A 27 10.40 12.23 1.06
N GLN A 28 10.11 13.45 0.60
CA GLN A 28 8.79 14.05 0.80
C GLN A 28 7.68 13.25 0.09
N LEU A 29 7.95 12.77 -1.12
CA LEU A 29 7.00 11.91 -1.84
C LEU A 29 6.78 10.60 -1.09
N GLU A 30 7.85 9.98 -0.60
CA GLU A 30 7.78 8.75 0.17
C GLU A 30 7.01 8.93 1.48
N GLN A 31 7.26 9.98 2.25
CA GLN A 31 6.50 10.31 3.46
C GLN A 31 5.01 10.53 3.17
N TYR A 32 4.69 11.22 2.08
CA TYR A 32 3.31 11.39 1.64
C TYR A 32 2.65 10.04 1.31
N LEU A 33 3.33 9.19 0.53
CA LEU A 33 2.84 7.87 0.16
C LEU A 33 2.66 6.98 1.39
N PHE A 34 3.56 7.01 2.37
CA PHE A 34 3.40 6.28 3.63
C PHE A 34 2.16 6.72 4.39
N LYS A 35 1.91 8.03 4.51
CA LYS A 35 0.74 8.55 5.22
C LYS A 35 -0.58 8.14 4.57
N VAL A 36 -0.66 8.23 3.25
CA VAL A 36 -1.88 7.86 2.50
C VAL A 36 -2.09 6.34 2.54
N SER A 37 -1.05 5.57 2.28
CA SER A 37 -1.11 4.10 2.23
C SER A 37 -1.42 3.49 3.58
N TYR A 38 -0.87 4.05 4.67
CA TYR A 38 -1.16 3.57 6.03
C TYR A 38 -2.65 3.65 6.36
N ARG A 39 -3.30 4.78 6.07
CA ARG A 39 -4.74 4.94 6.33
C ARG A 39 -5.56 3.92 5.55
N LEU A 40 -5.30 3.79 4.24
CA LEU A 40 -5.98 2.82 3.40
C LEU A 40 -5.82 1.38 3.93
N LEU A 41 -4.62 1.02 4.39
CA LEU A 41 -4.35 -0.31 4.91
C LEU A 41 -4.95 -0.54 6.28
N ARG A 42 -4.94 0.46 7.14
CA ARG A 42 -5.57 0.35 8.45
C ARG A 42 -7.08 0.16 8.30
N ASP A 43 -7.72 0.91 7.41
CA ASP A 43 -9.15 0.76 7.13
C ASP A 43 -9.48 -0.68 6.67
N VAL A 44 -8.65 -1.27 5.81
CA VAL A 44 -8.79 -2.67 5.37
C VAL A 44 -8.59 -3.65 6.52
N VAL A 45 -7.59 -3.45 7.39
CA VAL A 45 -7.36 -4.30 8.56
C VAL A 45 -8.58 -4.28 9.48
N GLU A 46 -9.15 -3.10 9.74
CA GLU A 46 -10.32 -2.96 10.61
C GLU A 46 -11.57 -3.60 10.02
N GLU A 47 -11.76 -3.53 8.71
CA GLU A 47 -12.87 -4.20 8.04
C GLU A 47 -12.79 -5.74 8.18
N GLU A 48 -11.58 -6.30 8.07
CA GLU A 48 -11.33 -7.74 8.16
C GLU A 48 -11.29 -8.27 9.61
N ASP A 49 -11.01 -7.40 10.58
CA ASP A 49 -10.97 -7.73 12.02
C ASP A 49 -12.35 -7.69 12.68
N LYS A 50 -13.42 -7.21 12.03
CA LYS A 50 -14.78 -7.18 12.62
C LYS A 50 -15.27 -8.55 13.12
N GLU A 51 -14.64 -9.64 12.69
CA GLU A 51 -14.92 -11.02 13.09
C GLU A 51 -13.87 -11.64 14.04
N ARG A 52 -12.87 -10.88 14.51
CA ARG A 52 -11.70 -11.37 15.27
C ARG A 52 -11.37 -10.46 16.45
N VAL A 53 -10.53 -10.96 17.36
CA VAL A 53 -10.04 -10.24 18.55
C VAL A 53 -8.53 -10.03 18.42
N VAL A 54 -8.09 -9.41 17.33
CA VAL A 54 -6.66 -9.10 17.13
C VAL A 54 -6.31 -7.82 17.90
N SER A 55 -5.14 -7.80 18.53
CA SER A 55 -4.68 -6.64 19.28
C SER A 55 -4.43 -5.43 18.37
N GLU A 56 -4.57 -4.22 18.89
CA GLU A 56 -4.29 -2.98 18.14
C GLU A 56 -2.85 -2.91 17.62
N GLU A 57 -1.89 -3.44 18.40
CA GLU A 57 -0.47 -3.51 18.05
C GLU A 57 -0.22 -4.44 16.86
N ASP A 58 -0.84 -5.62 16.84
CA ASP A 58 -0.68 -6.58 15.75
C ASP A 58 -1.34 -6.06 14.46
N LYS A 59 -2.51 -5.42 14.58
CA LYS A 59 -3.16 -4.75 13.45
C LYS A 59 -2.27 -3.65 12.86
N ASP A 60 -1.61 -2.85 13.71
CA ASP A 60 -0.67 -1.82 13.26
C ASP A 60 0.56 -2.42 12.60
N PHE A 61 1.07 -3.54 13.13
CA PHE A 61 2.18 -4.25 12.51
C PHE A 61 1.81 -4.77 11.13
N ILE A 62 0.65 -5.42 10.99
CA ILE A 62 0.12 -5.93 9.73
C ILE A 62 -0.06 -4.79 8.72
N ALA A 63 -0.71 -3.69 9.12
CA ALA A 63 -0.89 -2.51 8.27
C ALA A 63 0.47 -1.95 7.81
N ASN A 64 1.44 -1.85 8.71
CA ASN A 64 2.76 -1.32 8.39
C ASN A 64 3.54 -2.22 7.42
N PHE A 65 3.53 -3.54 7.62
CA PHE A 65 4.20 -4.48 6.72
C PHE A 65 3.71 -4.30 5.27
N TYR A 66 2.40 -4.31 5.09
CA TYR A 66 1.79 -4.16 3.78
C TYR A 66 1.93 -2.74 3.22
N LYS A 67 2.02 -1.72 4.09
CA LYS A 67 2.29 -0.33 3.69
C LYS A 67 3.67 -0.23 3.05
N TYR A 68 4.68 -0.85 3.64
CA TYR A 68 6.04 -0.83 3.08
C TYR A 68 6.10 -1.52 1.73
N ALA A 69 5.48 -2.70 1.59
CA ALA A 69 5.40 -3.40 0.31
C ALA A 69 4.71 -2.53 -0.75
N TYR A 70 3.57 -1.92 -0.40
CA TYR A 70 2.78 -1.12 -1.31
C TYR A 70 3.48 0.15 -1.79
N VAL A 71 4.05 0.92 -0.86
CA VAL A 71 4.81 2.14 -1.20
C VAL A 71 6.05 1.80 -2.01
N GLY A 72 6.72 0.69 -1.69
CA GLY A 72 7.86 0.19 -2.47
C GLY A 72 7.50 -0.07 -3.94
N LEU A 73 6.36 -0.70 -4.20
CA LEU A 73 5.85 -0.94 -5.56
C LEU A 73 5.55 0.37 -6.31
N ILE A 74 4.93 1.34 -5.64
CA ILE A 74 4.65 2.65 -6.24
C ILE A 74 5.96 3.36 -6.61
N LEU A 75 6.93 3.40 -5.69
CA LEU A 75 8.20 4.09 -5.92
C LEU A 75 9.01 3.44 -7.05
N ASP A 76 9.08 2.10 -7.12
CA ASP A 76 9.73 1.40 -8.24
C ASP A 76 9.03 1.69 -9.57
N TRP A 77 7.69 1.72 -9.56
CA TRP A 77 6.90 2.07 -10.75
C TRP A 77 7.13 3.52 -11.21
N ILE A 78 7.16 4.49 -10.28
CA ILE A 78 7.50 5.90 -10.56
C ILE A 78 8.92 6.00 -11.12
N GLN A 79 9.88 5.29 -10.52
CA GLN A 79 11.26 5.25 -10.99
C GLN A 79 11.36 4.75 -12.44
N ARG A 80 10.51 3.80 -12.83
CA ARG A 80 10.39 3.25 -14.20
C ARG A 80 9.51 4.11 -15.12
N ASP A 81 9.29 5.37 -14.77
CA ASP A 81 8.51 6.33 -15.55
C ASP A 81 7.03 5.92 -15.69
N MET A 82 6.49 5.21 -14.70
CA MET A 82 5.09 4.81 -14.63
C MET A 82 4.60 4.03 -15.87
N LYS A 83 5.48 3.23 -16.49
CA LYS A 83 5.21 2.56 -17.78
C LYS A 83 4.30 1.35 -17.68
N GLU A 84 4.38 0.61 -16.58
CA GLU A 84 3.56 -0.59 -16.39
C GLU A 84 2.11 -0.18 -16.05
N ASN A 85 1.13 -0.94 -16.53
CA ASN A 85 -0.27 -0.67 -16.21
C ASN A 85 -0.51 -0.91 -14.70
N PRO A 86 -1.02 0.09 -13.95
CA PRO A 86 -1.38 -0.05 -12.53
C PRO A 86 -2.20 -1.29 -12.19
N GLU A 87 -3.17 -1.67 -13.02
CA GLU A 87 -4.01 -2.84 -12.78
C GLU A 87 -3.21 -4.13 -12.74
N LYS A 88 -2.14 -4.24 -13.55
CA LYS A 88 -1.25 -5.41 -13.54
C LYS A 88 -0.42 -5.47 -12.26
N ILE A 89 0.06 -4.31 -11.79
CA ILE A 89 0.81 -4.21 -10.53
C ILE A 89 -0.08 -4.64 -9.36
N ILE A 90 -1.28 -4.06 -9.28
CA ILE A 90 -2.26 -4.40 -8.26
C ILE A 90 -2.65 -5.87 -8.33
N SER A 91 -2.90 -6.42 -9.52
CA SER A 91 -3.24 -7.84 -9.67
C SER A 91 -2.13 -8.76 -9.15
N ARG A 92 -0.87 -8.50 -9.48
CA ARG A 92 0.28 -9.26 -8.94
C ARG A 92 0.41 -9.13 -7.43
N MET A 93 0.24 -7.92 -6.91
CA MET A 93 0.25 -7.71 -5.46
C MET A 93 -0.90 -8.47 -4.80
N SER A 94 -2.13 -8.33 -5.30
CA SER A 94 -3.30 -9.04 -4.78
C SER A 94 -3.11 -10.55 -4.80
N LEU A 95 -2.45 -11.12 -5.82
CA LEU A 95 -2.12 -12.55 -5.84
C LEU A 95 -1.16 -12.96 -4.71
N LEU A 96 -0.17 -12.12 -4.38
CA LEU A 96 0.75 -12.36 -3.26
C LEU A 96 0.08 -12.16 -1.89
N MET A 97 -0.99 -11.35 -1.84
CA MET A 97 -1.68 -10.95 -0.61
C MET A 97 -2.92 -11.80 -0.34
N GLN A 98 -3.53 -12.37 -1.38
CA GLN A 98 -4.75 -13.17 -1.30
C GLN A 98 -4.55 -14.35 -0.35
N GLY A 99 -5.43 -14.43 0.65
CA GLY A 99 -5.38 -15.45 1.70
C GLY A 99 -4.31 -15.23 2.76
N ASN A 100 -3.27 -14.41 2.52
CA ASN A 100 -2.22 -14.14 3.51
C ASN A 100 -2.66 -13.15 4.59
N PHE A 101 -3.56 -12.22 4.27
CA PHE A 101 -4.10 -11.27 5.26
C PHE A 101 -4.95 -11.98 6.32
N ALA A 102 -5.97 -12.74 5.89
CA ALA A 102 -6.81 -13.52 6.79
C ALA A 102 -6.02 -14.59 7.56
N ARG A 103 -5.04 -15.25 6.91
CA ARG A 103 -4.14 -16.20 7.58
C ARG A 103 -3.23 -15.54 8.61
N ALA A 104 -2.72 -14.34 8.33
CA ALA A 104 -1.92 -13.59 9.29
C ALA A 104 -2.78 -13.23 10.51
N LEU A 105 -3.96 -12.63 10.29
CA LEU A 105 -4.90 -12.31 11.37
C LEU A 105 -5.28 -13.55 12.19
N GLU A 106 -5.54 -14.69 11.54
CA GLU A 106 -5.81 -15.96 12.23
C GLU A 106 -4.61 -16.44 13.05
N ALA A 107 -3.39 -16.36 12.51
CA ALA A 107 -2.18 -16.74 13.23
C ALA A 107 -1.95 -15.86 14.47
N TYR A 108 -2.15 -14.54 14.36
CA TYR A 108 -2.04 -13.61 15.48
C TYR A 108 -3.17 -13.77 16.51
N SER A 109 -4.40 -14.10 16.08
CA SER A 109 -5.51 -14.34 17.02
C SER A 109 -5.32 -15.59 17.90
N ARG A 110 -4.38 -16.46 17.55
CA ARG A 110 -4.05 -17.70 18.26
C ARG A 110 -2.71 -17.62 19.01
N TYR A 111 -2.01 -16.50 18.89
CA TYR A 111 -0.73 -16.21 19.55
C TYR A 111 -0.99 -15.64 20.95
#